data_AF-A0A7W4E3Q7-F1
#
_entry.id   AF-A0A7W4E3Q7-F1
#
_cell.length_a   1.000
_cell.length_b   1.000
_cell.length_c   1.000
_cell.angle_alpha   90.00
_cell.angle_beta   90.00
_cell.angle_gamma   90.00
#
_symmetry.space_group_name_H-M   'P 1'
#
loop_
_entity.id
_entity.type
_entity.pdbx_description
1 polymer ?
#
loop_
_entity_poly.entity_id
_entity_poly.type
_entity_poly.pdbx_seq_one_letter_code
_entity_poly.pdbx_strand_id
1 'polypeptide(L)'
;MAKKGLSGIALARQRNTMGKNYTSPEITDRFIEGLLGRLREGTEPPEGRIAIGVYHQKYYTLDRDGYVWGVNGEKIKYLSLPRKKAPRVRIHKLIKDPSTGEIINKEVEINVLKLMEKEFGPYFPGYSKARLHPDEYMLIPADDNWENLSWKNLVFVPKKEYRELGTKKAFVKMFFELCPGLTDQEVAEKTGVSRVHVWRVRKELESDGLLKPQLFEQVSSVLGFNVTSLHVRDYEYFMNNGADKTNLEIAKELFPEEAGKATTNAAKKLLTAPIVRIKKRLIEKGVLEESPLQKYREQVLELLENKEVNQLTNQQIAEMFGLKKEQVDNLSRTLISKKKGSV
;
A
#
# COMPACT_ATOMS: atom_id res chain seq x y z
N MET A 1 -22.12 67.50 -28.37
CA MET A 1 -22.87 66.22 -28.37
C MET A 1 -22.38 65.35 -29.52
N ALA A 2 -22.51 64.03 -29.35
CA ALA A 2 -22.17 62.93 -30.27
C ALA A 2 -20.68 62.52 -30.37
N LYS A 3 -20.33 61.55 -29.52
CA LYS A 3 -19.33 60.51 -29.79
C LYS A 3 -19.72 59.76 -31.08
N LYS A 4 -18.78 59.60 -32.02
CA LYS A 4 -18.78 58.49 -32.98
C LYS A 4 -17.40 57.86 -32.99
N GLY A 5 -17.37 56.59 -32.60
CA GLY A 5 -16.18 55.80 -32.34
C GLY A 5 -15.40 55.47 -33.60
N LEU A 6 -14.08 55.42 -33.44
CA LEU A 6 -13.17 54.85 -34.41
C LEU A 6 -13.46 53.35 -34.53
N SER A 7 -13.79 52.95 -35.75
CA SER A 7 -14.16 51.62 -36.23
C SER A 7 -13.13 50.54 -35.91
N GLY A 8 -13.62 49.36 -35.53
CA GLY A 8 -12.88 48.15 -35.09
C GLY A 8 -11.97 47.46 -36.11
N ILE A 9 -11.39 48.18 -37.06
CA ILE A 9 -10.41 47.65 -38.02
C ILE A 9 -8.97 47.83 -37.49
N ALA A 10 -8.72 48.82 -36.62
CA ALA A 10 -7.40 49.05 -36.02
C ALA A 10 -7.06 48.07 -34.88
N LEU A 11 -8.05 47.49 -34.21
CA LEU A 11 -7.86 46.47 -33.15
C LEU A 11 -7.67 45.05 -33.70
N ALA A 12 -8.02 44.80 -34.97
CA ALA A 12 -7.92 43.49 -35.60
C ALA A 12 -6.51 43.17 -36.14
N ARG A 13 -5.64 44.17 -36.34
CA ARG A 13 -4.28 43.96 -36.88
C ARG A 13 -3.19 43.70 -35.82
N GLN A 14 -3.52 43.82 -34.53
CA GLN A 14 -2.56 43.58 -33.43
C GLN A 14 -2.71 42.22 -32.74
N ARG A 15 -3.54 41.31 -33.28
CA ARG A 15 -3.71 39.93 -32.77
C ARG A 15 -3.05 38.83 -33.61
N ASN A 16 -2.22 39.19 -34.60
CA ASN A 16 -1.55 38.23 -35.49
C ASN A 16 -0.05 38.08 -35.27
N THR A 17 0.44 38.29 -34.05
CA THR A 17 1.82 37.96 -33.68
C THR A 17 1.89 37.41 -32.25
N MET A 18 1.26 36.27 -32.00
CA MET A 18 1.74 35.36 -30.97
C MET A 18 1.89 33.97 -31.59
N GLY A 19 3.09 33.41 -31.40
CA GLY A 19 3.64 32.31 -32.18
C GLY A 19 2.81 31.03 -32.17
N LYS A 20 3.01 30.26 -33.24
CA LYS A 20 2.67 28.84 -33.32
C LYS A 20 3.49 28.06 -32.28
N ASN A 21 3.04 28.06 -31.03
CA ASN A 21 3.48 27.09 -30.04
C ASN A 21 2.50 25.92 -30.08
N TYR A 22 2.97 24.78 -30.61
CA TYR A 22 2.27 23.50 -30.62
C TYR A 22 2.16 22.89 -29.20
N THR A 23 1.48 23.58 -28.29
CA THR A 23 1.21 23.07 -26.92
C THR A 23 -0.18 23.45 -26.43
N SER A 24 -1.19 23.39 -27.31
CA SER A 24 -2.60 23.40 -26.90
C SER A 24 -3.18 22.02 -27.23
N PRO A 25 -3.69 21.25 -26.26
CA PRO A 25 -4.35 19.99 -26.61
C PRO A 25 -5.52 20.29 -27.54
N GLU A 26 -5.63 19.53 -28.65
CA GLU A 26 -6.76 19.65 -29.57
C GLU A 26 -8.06 19.44 -28.77
N ILE A 27 -8.89 20.48 -28.72
CA ILE A 27 -10.22 20.41 -28.12
C ILE A 27 -11.08 19.55 -29.06
N THR A 28 -11.09 18.25 -28.80
CA THR A 28 -11.92 17.26 -29.49
C THR A 28 -13.27 17.12 -28.80
N ASP A 29 -14.28 16.59 -29.48
CA ASP A 29 -15.57 16.25 -28.86
C ASP A 29 -15.38 15.32 -27.63
N ARG A 30 -14.41 14.41 -27.70
CA ARG A 30 -14.01 13.54 -26.57
C ARG A 30 -13.44 14.30 -25.38
N PHE A 31 -12.73 15.40 -25.63
CA PHE A 31 -12.19 16.30 -24.60
C PHE A 31 -13.33 17.08 -23.92
N ILE A 32 -14.25 17.64 -24.70
CA ILE A 32 -15.43 18.38 -24.20
C ILE A 32 -16.36 17.45 -23.42
N GLU A 33 -16.72 16.29 -23.96
CA GLU A 33 -17.52 15.29 -23.24
C GLU A 33 -16.85 14.82 -21.94
N GLY A 34 -15.50 14.76 -21.92
CA GLY A 34 -14.75 14.40 -20.73
C GLY A 34 -14.80 15.44 -19.64
N LEU A 35 -14.69 16.71 -20.03
CA LEU A 35 -14.78 17.84 -19.12
C LEU A 35 -16.20 18.01 -18.59
N LEU A 36 -17.21 17.88 -19.46
CA LEU A 36 -18.63 17.91 -19.08
C LEU A 36 -19.02 16.72 -18.19
N GLY A 37 -18.48 15.52 -18.46
CA GLY A 37 -18.68 14.35 -17.61
C GLY A 37 -18.13 14.56 -16.21
N ARG A 38 -16.90 15.09 -16.08
CA ARG A 38 -16.31 15.45 -14.78
C ARG A 38 -17.15 16.47 -14.00
N LEU A 39 -17.72 17.46 -14.69
CA LEU A 39 -18.56 18.48 -14.07
C LEU A 39 -19.92 17.95 -13.60
N ARG A 40 -20.40 16.86 -14.20
CA ARG A 40 -21.67 16.21 -13.84
C ARG A 40 -21.51 15.10 -12.81
N GLU A 41 -20.31 14.58 -12.63
CA GLU A 41 -20.06 13.44 -11.75
C GLU A 41 -20.50 13.71 -10.31
N GLY A 42 -21.35 12.84 -9.76
CA GLY A 42 -21.90 12.99 -8.42
C GLY A 42 -23.00 14.06 -8.29
N THR A 43 -23.41 14.69 -9.40
CA THR A 43 -24.51 15.66 -9.43
C THR A 43 -25.84 14.98 -9.78
N GLU A 44 -26.94 15.64 -9.43
CA GLU A 44 -28.28 15.12 -9.67
C GLU A 44 -28.63 15.11 -11.18
N PRO A 45 -29.06 13.96 -11.74
CA PRO A 45 -29.53 13.90 -13.12
C PRO A 45 -30.87 14.62 -13.30
N PRO A 46 -31.19 15.07 -14.53
CA PRO A 46 -32.50 15.64 -14.87
C PRO A 46 -33.66 14.73 -14.46
N GLU A 47 -34.75 15.32 -14.01
CA GLU A 47 -35.97 14.61 -13.58
C GLU A 47 -36.76 13.97 -14.75
N GLY A 48 -36.52 14.45 -15.98
CA GLY A 48 -37.22 13.97 -17.17
C GLY A 48 -36.95 12.50 -17.46
N ARG A 49 -38.00 11.76 -17.84
CA ARG A 49 -37.86 10.37 -18.29
C ARG A 49 -37.34 10.33 -19.72
N ILE A 50 -36.46 9.37 -20.01
CA ILE A 50 -35.84 9.21 -21.32
C ILE A 50 -36.53 8.06 -22.06
N ALA A 51 -36.82 8.23 -23.35
CA ALA A 51 -37.41 7.18 -24.17
C ALA A 51 -36.38 6.08 -24.45
N ILE A 52 -36.74 4.83 -24.09
CA ILE A 52 -35.87 3.66 -24.25
C ILE A 52 -36.44 2.61 -25.21
N GLY A 53 -37.69 2.73 -25.66
CA GLY A 53 -38.33 1.82 -26.61
C GLY A 53 -39.65 2.39 -27.11
N VAL A 54 -40.24 1.78 -28.14
CA VAL A 54 -41.48 2.27 -28.75
C VAL A 54 -42.36 1.11 -29.23
N TYR A 55 -43.66 1.26 -29.02
CA TYR A 55 -44.70 0.35 -29.46
C TYR A 55 -45.98 1.12 -29.76
N HIS A 56 -46.55 0.96 -30.97
CA HIS A 56 -47.76 1.67 -31.40
C HIS A 56 -47.74 3.19 -31.08
N GLN A 57 -46.65 3.88 -31.47
CA GLN A 57 -46.44 5.32 -31.23
C GLN A 57 -46.38 5.75 -29.74
N LYS A 58 -46.35 4.81 -28.80
CA LYS A 58 -46.13 5.06 -27.37
C LYS A 58 -44.74 4.61 -26.95
N TYR A 59 -44.17 5.25 -25.94
CA TYR A 59 -42.79 5.03 -25.53
C TYR A 59 -42.71 4.28 -24.20
N TYR A 60 -41.75 3.35 -24.13
CA TYR A 60 -41.20 2.92 -22.85
C TYR A 60 -40.20 3.96 -22.39
N THR A 61 -40.22 4.32 -21.11
CA THR A 61 -39.32 5.36 -20.58
C THR A 61 -38.54 4.87 -19.37
N LEU A 62 -37.37 5.47 -19.14
CA LEU A 62 -36.49 5.22 -17.99
C LEU A 62 -36.33 6.53 -17.22
N ASP A 63 -36.43 6.48 -15.90
CA ASP A 63 -36.11 7.62 -15.05
C ASP A 63 -34.74 7.47 -14.36
N ARG A 64 -34.30 8.56 -13.72
CA ARG A 64 -33.05 8.61 -12.95
C ARG A 64 -33.02 7.69 -11.73
N ASP A 65 -34.17 7.14 -11.32
CA ASP A 65 -34.25 6.17 -10.23
C ASP A 65 -34.16 4.72 -10.72
N GLY A 66 -33.93 4.55 -12.03
CA GLY A 66 -33.81 3.27 -12.71
C GLY A 66 -35.14 2.59 -12.98
N TYR A 67 -36.28 3.23 -12.70
CA TYR A 67 -37.57 2.63 -12.98
C TYR A 67 -37.88 2.70 -14.47
N VAL A 68 -38.30 1.55 -14.98
CA VAL A 68 -38.80 1.42 -16.34
C VAL A 68 -40.31 1.56 -16.33
N TRP A 69 -40.81 2.49 -17.13
CA TRP A 69 -42.22 2.78 -17.30
C TRP A 69 -42.70 2.24 -18.63
N GLY A 70 -43.82 1.52 -18.58
CA GLY A 70 -44.51 0.98 -19.74
C GLY A 70 -45.19 2.06 -20.56
N VAL A 71 -45.70 1.66 -21.71
CA VAL A 71 -46.34 2.55 -22.68
C VAL A 71 -47.63 3.20 -22.17
N ASN A 72 -48.24 2.67 -21.10
CA ASN A 72 -49.42 3.27 -20.47
C ASN A 72 -49.08 3.95 -19.13
N GLY A 73 -47.79 4.17 -18.84
CA GLY A 73 -47.34 4.86 -17.63
C GLY A 73 -47.30 3.99 -16.38
N GLU A 74 -47.42 2.67 -16.52
CA GLU A 74 -47.26 1.70 -15.43
C GLU A 74 -45.77 1.42 -15.15
N LYS A 75 -45.43 1.19 -13.88
CA LYS A 75 -44.07 0.76 -13.52
C LYS A 75 -43.89 -0.72 -13.85
N ILE A 76 -42.92 -1.03 -14.70
CA ILE A 76 -42.58 -2.40 -15.07
C ILE A 76 -41.73 -3.01 -13.95
N LYS A 77 -42.14 -4.20 -13.47
CA LYS A 77 -41.38 -4.98 -12.50
C LYS A 77 -40.16 -5.63 -13.17
N TYR A 78 -39.04 -5.66 -12.46
CA TYR A 78 -37.87 -6.40 -12.91
C TYR A 78 -38.15 -7.90 -12.96
N LEU A 79 -37.56 -8.56 -13.95
CA LEU A 79 -37.59 -10.00 -14.11
C LEU A 79 -36.68 -10.64 -13.06
N SER A 80 -37.22 -11.59 -12.29
CA SER A 80 -36.41 -12.43 -11.42
C SER A 80 -35.72 -13.52 -12.25
N LEU A 81 -34.42 -13.37 -12.47
CA LEU A 81 -33.61 -14.29 -13.28
C LEU A 81 -32.48 -14.87 -12.40
N PRO A 82 -32.59 -16.12 -11.91
CA PRO A 82 -31.69 -16.69 -10.88
C PRO A 82 -30.20 -16.65 -11.22
N ARG A 83 -29.84 -16.62 -12.51
CA ARG A 83 -28.45 -16.62 -12.99
C ARG A 83 -27.93 -15.22 -13.38
N LYS A 84 -28.74 -14.16 -13.24
CA LYS A 84 -28.40 -12.81 -13.68
C LYS A 84 -28.63 -11.84 -12.51
N LYS A 85 -27.55 -11.30 -11.95
CA LYS A 85 -27.61 -10.31 -10.86
C LYS A 85 -28.25 -8.98 -11.28
N ALA A 86 -27.93 -8.48 -12.48
CA ALA A 86 -28.42 -7.18 -12.93
C ALA A 86 -29.92 -7.24 -13.32
N PRO A 87 -30.73 -6.26 -12.88
CA PRO A 87 -32.17 -6.23 -13.13
C PRO A 87 -32.49 -6.08 -14.62
N ARG A 88 -33.54 -6.78 -15.07
CA ARG A 88 -33.93 -6.83 -16.48
C ARG A 88 -35.42 -6.62 -16.67
N VAL A 89 -35.80 -6.12 -17.84
CA VAL A 89 -37.19 -5.95 -18.26
C VAL A 89 -37.36 -6.43 -19.69
N ARG A 90 -38.58 -6.79 -20.09
CA ARG A 90 -38.93 -6.97 -21.50
C ARG A 90 -39.67 -5.75 -21.99
N ILE A 91 -39.22 -5.18 -23.10
CA ILE A 91 -39.90 -4.09 -23.78
C ILE A 91 -39.91 -4.32 -25.28
N HIS A 92 -40.82 -3.67 -25.97
CA HIS A 92 -40.84 -3.62 -27.42
C HIS A 92 -39.87 -2.56 -27.95
N LYS A 93 -39.03 -2.94 -28.92
CA LYS A 93 -38.14 -2.05 -29.65
C LYS A 93 -38.28 -2.24 -31.14
N LEU A 94 -38.16 -1.14 -31.87
CA LEU A 94 -37.87 -1.16 -33.30
C LEU A 94 -36.41 -1.56 -33.49
N ILE A 95 -36.18 -2.67 -34.17
CA ILE A 95 -34.85 -3.19 -34.49
C ILE A 95 -34.77 -3.44 -35.99
N LYS A 96 -33.59 -3.21 -36.56
CA LYS A 96 -33.31 -3.57 -37.95
C LYS A 96 -33.00 -5.06 -38.02
N ASP A 97 -33.76 -5.80 -38.81
CA ASP A 97 -33.44 -7.19 -39.12
C ASP A 97 -32.16 -7.22 -39.97
N PRO A 98 -31.10 -7.92 -39.54
CA PRO A 98 -29.85 -7.98 -40.29
C PRO A 98 -29.96 -8.78 -41.59
N SER A 99 -30.96 -9.66 -41.73
CA SER A 99 -31.17 -10.51 -42.90
C SER A 99 -31.97 -9.81 -43.99
N THR A 100 -33.04 -9.10 -43.61
CA THR A 100 -33.95 -8.43 -44.55
C THR A 100 -33.72 -6.92 -44.64
N GLY A 101 -33.03 -6.32 -43.67
CA GLY A 101 -32.84 -4.88 -43.57
C GLY A 101 -34.07 -4.12 -43.09
N GLU A 102 -35.20 -4.78 -42.87
CA GLU A 102 -36.47 -4.17 -42.46
C GLU A 102 -36.46 -3.79 -40.98
N ILE A 103 -37.24 -2.77 -40.63
CA ILE A 103 -37.44 -2.37 -39.22
C ILE A 103 -38.64 -3.15 -38.68
N ILE A 104 -38.36 -4.08 -37.77
CA ILE A 104 -39.38 -4.89 -37.10
C ILE A 104 -39.56 -4.43 -35.66
N ASN A 105 -40.79 -4.49 -35.15
CA ASN A 105 -41.04 -4.35 -33.72
C ASN A 105 -40.88 -5.70 -33.04
N LYS A 106 -39.91 -5.82 -32.14
CA LYS A 106 -39.63 -7.06 -31.42
C LYS A 106 -39.57 -6.82 -29.92
N GLU A 107 -40.11 -7.77 -29.17
CA GLU A 107 -39.91 -7.83 -27.72
C GLU A 107 -38.46 -8.25 -27.43
N VAL A 108 -37.76 -7.45 -26.61
CA VAL A 108 -36.37 -7.68 -26.25
C VAL A 108 -36.17 -7.59 -24.75
N GLU A 109 -35.31 -8.45 -24.22
CA GLU A 109 -34.87 -8.38 -22.82
C GLU A 109 -33.73 -7.36 -22.69
N ILE A 110 -33.91 -6.35 -21.85
CA ILE A 110 -32.93 -5.29 -21.63
C ILE A 110 -32.39 -5.33 -20.21
N ASN A 111 -31.08 -5.12 -20.08
CA ASN A 111 -30.42 -4.89 -18.80
C ASN A 111 -30.57 -3.41 -18.41
N VAL A 112 -31.30 -3.16 -17.32
CA VAL A 112 -31.62 -1.79 -16.87
C VAL A 112 -30.36 -1.06 -16.39
N LEU A 113 -29.42 -1.76 -15.74
CA LEU A 113 -28.16 -1.17 -15.30
C LEU A 113 -27.31 -0.66 -16.49
N LYS A 114 -27.29 -1.39 -17.61
CA LYS A 114 -26.62 -0.93 -18.83
C LYS A 114 -27.30 0.29 -19.46
N LEU A 115 -28.61 0.41 -19.32
CA LEU A 115 -29.32 1.62 -19.74
C LEU A 115 -28.99 2.80 -18.83
N MET A 116 -28.97 2.58 -17.51
CA MET A 116 -28.56 3.59 -16.54
C MET A 116 -27.15 4.09 -16.83
N GLU A 117 -26.21 3.18 -17.05
CA GLU A 117 -24.83 3.50 -17.44
C GLU A 117 -24.77 4.35 -18.72
N LYS A 118 -25.56 4.00 -19.73
CA LYS A 118 -25.57 4.71 -21.02
C LYS A 118 -26.18 6.10 -20.92
N GLU A 119 -27.33 6.24 -20.28
CA GLU A 119 -28.13 7.47 -20.31
C GLU A 119 -27.76 8.43 -19.16
N PHE A 120 -27.37 7.89 -18.01
CA PHE A 120 -27.09 8.66 -16.78
C PHE A 120 -25.65 8.47 -16.25
N GLY A 121 -24.82 7.66 -16.92
CA GLY A 121 -23.43 7.39 -16.52
C GLY A 121 -22.63 8.61 -16.06
N PRO A 122 -22.64 9.75 -16.78
CA PRO A 122 -21.92 10.97 -16.39
C PRO A 122 -22.26 11.55 -15.01
N TYR A 123 -23.39 11.16 -14.42
CA TYR A 123 -23.83 11.63 -13.11
C TYR A 123 -23.39 10.71 -11.97
N PHE A 124 -22.95 9.49 -12.27
CA PHE A 124 -22.56 8.52 -11.24
C PHE A 124 -21.13 8.73 -10.78
N PRO A 125 -20.84 8.68 -9.47
CA PRO A 125 -19.48 8.72 -8.96
C PRO A 125 -18.58 7.66 -9.59
N GLY A 126 -17.33 8.01 -9.87
CA GLY A 126 -16.33 7.16 -10.52
C GLY A 126 -16.38 7.17 -12.06
N TYR A 127 -17.35 7.85 -12.68
CA TYR A 127 -17.52 7.88 -14.14
C TYR A 127 -16.26 8.34 -14.88
N SER A 128 -15.57 9.38 -14.40
CA SER A 128 -14.38 9.90 -15.07
C SER A 128 -13.26 8.86 -15.21
N LYS A 129 -13.10 8.00 -14.20
CA LYS A 129 -12.12 6.90 -14.23
C LYS A 129 -12.62 5.76 -15.12
N ALA A 130 -13.89 5.37 -14.96
CA ALA A 130 -14.50 4.31 -15.75
C ALA A 130 -14.51 4.61 -17.26
N ARG A 131 -14.71 5.87 -17.65
CA ARG A 131 -14.67 6.30 -19.05
C ARG A 131 -13.28 6.12 -19.68
N LEU A 132 -12.22 6.37 -18.90
CA LEU A 132 -10.84 6.19 -19.37
C LEU A 132 -10.45 4.71 -19.42
N HIS A 133 -11.02 3.89 -18.54
CA HIS A 133 -10.70 2.46 -18.39
C HIS A 133 -11.98 1.60 -18.30
N PRO A 134 -12.80 1.51 -19.37
CA PRO A 134 -14.12 0.85 -19.33
C PRO A 134 -14.01 -0.66 -19.06
N ASP A 135 -12.89 -1.27 -19.42
CA ASP A 135 -12.64 -2.70 -19.16
C ASP A 135 -12.27 -2.98 -17.70
N GLU A 136 -11.84 -1.97 -16.95
CA GLU A 136 -11.39 -2.12 -15.56
C GLU A 136 -12.47 -1.76 -14.53
N TYR A 137 -13.48 -0.96 -14.91
CA TYR A 137 -14.52 -0.49 -14.01
C TYR A 137 -15.90 -1.09 -14.33
N MET A 138 -16.75 -1.17 -13.32
CA MET A 138 -18.15 -1.57 -13.48
C MET A 138 -19.06 -0.71 -12.60
N LEU A 139 -20.27 -0.47 -13.09
CA LEU A 139 -21.33 0.18 -12.33
C LEU A 139 -22.01 -0.84 -11.41
N ILE A 140 -22.19 -0.49 -10.14
CA ILE A 140 -22.89 -1.31 -9.14
C ILE A 140 -23.78 -0.44 -8.25
N PRO A 141 -24.81 -1.02 -7.61
CA PRO A 141 -25.45 -0.42 -6.44
C PRO A 141 -24.49 -0.45 -5.23
N ALA A 142 -24.32 0.68 -4.55
CA ALA A 142 -23.43 0.85 -3.41
C ALA A 142 -23.88 0.06 -2.18
N ASP A 143 -25.19 -0.14 -2.03
CA ASP A 143 -25.82 -0.96 -0.98
C ASP A 143 -25.91 -2.46 -1.33
N ASP A 144 -25.36 -2.89 -2.48
CA ASP A 144 -25.51 -4.24 -3.08
C ASP A 144 -26.98 -4.69 -3.30
N ASN A 145 -27.94 -3.77 -3.20
CA ASN A 145 -29.34 -4.03 -3.53
C ASN A 145 -29.59 -3.79 -5.03
N TRP A 146 -29.60 -4.88 -5.79
CA TRP A 146 -29.78 -4.87 -7.24
C TRP A 146 -31.19 -4.46 -7.72
N GLU A 147 -32.13 -4.20 -6.80
CA GLU A 147 -33.43 -3.58 -7.10
C GLU A 147 -33.40 -2.05 -6.95
N ASN A 148 -32.45 -1.51 -6.17
CA ASN A 148 -32.28 -0.08 -5.92
C ASN A 148 -31.29 0.53 -6.93
N LEU A 149 -31.79 0.89 -8.11
CA LEU A 149 -30.99 1.52 -9.16
C LEU A 149 -31.04 3.04 -9.13
N SER A 150 -31.36 3.65 -7.99
CA SER A 150 -31.40 5.11 -7.90
C SER A 150 -30.03 5.71 -8.21
N TRP A 151 -30.01 6.85 -8.92
CA TRP A 151 -28.76 7.54 -9.24
C TRP A 151 -27.89 7.83 -8.01
N LYS A 152 -28.50 8.03 -6.84
CA LYS A 152 -27.80 8.22 -5.56
C LYS A 152 -27.09 6.97 -5.05
N ASN A 153 -27.52 5.80 -5.51
CA ASN A 153 -27.02 4.51 -5.08
C ASN A 153 -26.04 3.89 -6.08
N LEU A 154 -25.96 4.37 -7.32
CA LEU A 154 -25.10 3.78 -8.35
C LEU A 154 -23.70 4.41 -8.34
N VAL A 155 -22.66 3.57 -8.36
CA VAL A 155 -21.25 3.99 -8.34
C VAL A 155 -20.40 3.10 -9.26
N PHE A 156 -19.43 3.71 -9.94
CA PHE A 156 -18.40 2.98 -10.66
C PHE A 156 -17.27 2.58 -9.74
N VAL A 157 -16.98 1.29 -9.71
CA VAL A 157 -15.88 0.72 -8.93
C VAL A 157 -14.93 -0.10 -9.81
N PRO A 158 -13.65 -0.20 -9.46
CA PRO A 158 -12.74 -1.13 -10.12
C PRO A 158 -13.25 -2.58 -9.97
N LYS A 159 -13.34 -3.32 -11.08
CA LYS A 159 -13.71 -4.75 -11.11
C LYS A 159 -12.78 -5.58 -10.23
N LYS A 160 -11.50 -5.21 -10.14
CA LYS A 160 -10.52 -5.87 -9.27
C LYS A 160 -10.95 -5.76 -7.81
N GLU A 161 -11.23 -4.55 -7.33
CA GLU A 161 -11.65 -4.29 -5.94
C GLU A 161 -12.99 -4.95 -5.64
N TYR A 162 -13.99 -4.80 -6.51
CA TYR A 162 -15.30 -5.43 -6.33
C TYR A 162 -15.23 -6.96 -6.24
N ARG A 163 -14.37 -7.61 -7.05
CA ARG A 163 -14.15 -9.06 -6.98
C ARG A 163 -13.39 -9.49 -5.73
N GLU A 164 -12.58 -8.60 -5.14
CA GLU A 164 -11.86 -8.86 -3.91
C GLU A 164 -12.76 -8.71 -2.67
N LEU A 165 -13.88 -7.97 -2.74
CA LEU A 165 -14.83 -7.84 -1.64
C LEU A 165 -15.34 -9.20 -1.15
N GLY A 166 -15.34 -9.40 0.17
CA GLY A 166 -15.74 -10.66 0.81
C GLY A 166 -14.73 -11.82 0.65
N THR A 167 -13.58 -11.59 0.00
CA THR A 167 -12.52 -12.61 -0.10
C THR A 167 -11.61 -12.60 1.13
N LYS A 168 -10.90 -13.71 1.35
CA LYS A 168 -9.81 -13.80 2.36
C LYS A 168 -8.78 -12.67 2.19
N LYS A 169 -8.51 -12.24 0.96
CA LYS A 169 -7.58 -11.15 0.66
C LYS A 169 -8.08 -9.80 1.19
N ALA A 170 -9.33 -9.44 0.93
CA ALA A 170 -9.91 -8.19 1.45
C ALA A 170 -9.94 -8.18 2.98
N PHE A 171 -10.26 -9.31 3.60
CA PHE A 171 -10.23 -9.43 5.04
C PHE A 171 -8.81 -9.22 5.61
N VAL A 172 -7.78 -9.80 4.99
CA VAL A 172 -6.38 -9.57 5.39
C VAL A 172 -5.96 -8.11 5.18
N LYS A 173 -6.35 -7.46 4.06
CA LYS A 173 -6.07 -6.03 3.83
C LYS A 173 -6.64 -5.16 4.95
N MET A 174 -7.90 -5.38 5.33
CA MET A 174 -8.56 -4.68 6.42
C MET A 174 -7.82 -4.85 7.77
N PHE A 175 -7.29 -6.05 8.06
CA PHE A 175 -6.47 -6.26 9.26
C PHE A 175 -5.20 -5.41 9.28
N PHE A 176 -4.52 -5.28 8.13
CA PHE A 176 -3.33 -4.45 8.03
C PHE A 176 -3.63 -2.95 8.02
N GLU A 177 -4.76 -2.53 7.47
CA GLU A 177 -5.20 -1.13 7.55
C GLU A 177 -5.49 -0.71 9.00
N LEU A 178 -6.15 -1.58 9.77
CA LEU A 178 -6.46 -1.32 11.18
C LEU A 178 -5.23 -1.44 12.08
N CYS A 179 -4.38 -2.43 11.82
CA CYS A 179 -3.21 -2.73 12.65
C CYS A 179 -1.96 -3.00 11.77
N PRO A 180 -1.30 -1.95 11.24
CA PRO A 180 -0.19 -2.10 10.30
C PRO A 180 1.02 -2.86 10.85
N GLY A 181 1.22 -2.82 12.17
CA GLY A 181 2.36 -3.43 12.86
C GLY A 181 2.24 -4.92 13.16
N LEU A 182 1.09 -5.55 12.91
CA LEU A 182 0.93 -6.99 13.17
C LEU A 182 1.87 -7.81 12.29
N THR A 183 2.38 -8.92 12.82
CA THR A 183 3.15 -9.90 12.07
C THR A 183 2.25 -10.78 11.20
N ASP A 184 2.84 -11.44 10.21
CA ASP A 184 2.09 -12.37 9.34
C ASP A 184 1.48 -13.54 10.12
N GLN A 185 2.14 -13.95 11.21
CA GLN A 185 1.67 -15.02 12.09
C GLN A 185 0.42 -14.59 12.85
N GLU A 186 0.45 -13.41 13.49
CA GLU A 186 -0.70 -12.90 14.24
C GLU A 186 -1.92 -12.68 13.36
N VAL A 187 -1.72 -12.15 12.14
CA VAL A 187 -2.82 -12.00 11.18
C VAL A 187 -3.35 -13.37 10.75
N ALA A 188 -2.47 -14.31 10.42
CA ALA A 188 -2.89 -15.67 10.04
C ALA A 188 -3.73 -16.36 11.13
N GLU A 189 -3.33 -16.24 12.40
CA GLU A 189 -4.05 -16.79 13.55
C GLU A 189 -5.41 -16.12 13.75
N LYS A 190 -5.47 -14.79 13.64
CA LYS A 190 -6.72 -14.03 13.82
C LYS A 190 -7.71 -14.20 12.67
N THR A 191 -7.22 -14.38 11.45
CA THR A 191 -8.08 -14.46 10.26
C THR A 191 -8.35 -15.90 9.80
N GLY A 192 -7.63 -16.89 10.32
CA GLY A 192 -7.67 -18.28 9.82
C GLY A 192 -7.19 -18.42 8.36
N VAL A 193 -6.39 -17.46 7.88
CA VAL A 193 -5.84 -17.44 6.52
C VAL A 193 -4.41 -17.96 6.58
N SER A 194 -3.96 -18.70 5.56
CA SER A 194 -2.60 -19.23 5.56
C SER A 194 -1.56 -18.11 5.59
N ARG A 195 -0.50 -18.29 6.36
CA ARG A 195 0.59 -17.31 6.50
C ARG A 195 1.22 -16.91 5.17
N VAL A 196 1.36 -17.86 4.23
CA VAL A 196 1.86 -17.59 2.87
C VAL A 196 0.96 -16.61 2.12
N HIS A 197 -0.36 -16.75 2.27
CA HIS A 197 -1.31 -15.83 1.63
C HIS A 197 -1.24 -14.45 2.29
N VAL A 198 -1.19 -14.39 3.62
CA VAL A 198 -1.01 -13.13 4.37
C VAL A 198 0.25 -12.40 3.92
N TRP A 199 1.38 -13.10 3.83
CA TRP A 199 2.65 -12.55 3.36
C TRP A 199 2.53 -11.96 1.94
N ARG A 200 1.89 -12.66 1.00
CA ARG A 200 1.68 -12.13 -0.36
C ARG A 200 0.87 -10.84 -0.34
N VAL A 201 -0.21 -10.79 0.45
CA VAL A 201 -1.04 -9.59 0.58
C VAL A 201 -0.24 -8.44 1.18
N ARG A 202 0.59 -8.69 2.21
CA ARG A 202 1.50 -7.67 2.73
C ARG A 202 2.42 -7.14 1.65
N LYS A 203 3.07 -8.01 0.87
CA LYS A 203 4.00 -7.59 -0.20
C LYS A 203 3.33 -6.74 -1.27
N GLU A 204 2.07 -7.02 -1.60
CA GLU A 204 1.27 -6.15 -2.47
C GLU A 204 1.07 -4.78 -1.82
N LEU A 205 0.64 -4.73 -0.56
CA LEU A 205 0.43 -3.47 0.17
C LEU A 205 1.71 -2.66 0.37
N GLU A 206 2.86 -3.31 0.58
CA GLU A 206 4.17 -2.66 0.63
C GLU A 206 4.57 -2.07 -0.73
N SER A 207 4.34 -2.82 -1.82
CA SER A 207 4.60 -2.34 -3.19
C SER A 207 3.70 -1.16 -3.57
N ASP A 208 2.47 -1.14 -3.07
CA ASP A 208 1.50 -0.06 -3.27
C ASP A 208 1.78 1.15 -2.36
N GLY A 209 2.77 1.07 -1.46
CA GLY A 209 3.11 2.12 -0.51
C GLY A 209 2.12 2.29 0.65
N LEU A 210 1.19 1.35 0.80
CA LEU A 210 0.16 1.35 1.85
C LEU A 210 0.66 0.75 3.18
N LEU A 211 1.76 -0.01 3.13
CA LEU A 211 2.42 -0.58 4.30
C LEU A 211 3.92 -0.32 4.23
N LYS A 212 4.54 -0.07 5.39
CA LYS A 212 6.01 -0.06 5.49
C LYS A 212 6.51 -1.51 5.57
N PRO A 213 7.67 -1.81 4.95
CA PRO A 213 8.33 -3.11 5.12
C PRO A 213 8.56 -3.44 6.58
N GLN A 214 8.61 -4.71 6.93
CA GLN A 214 8.91 -5.12 8.30
C GLN A 214 10.32 -4.65 8.72
N LEU A 215 10.52 -4.37 10.00
CA LEU A 215 11.77 -3.79 10.51
C LEU A 215 13.00 -4.60 10.07
N PHE A 216 12.92 -5.94 10.06
CA PHE A 216 14.07 -6.76 9.66
C PHE A 216 14.40 -6.65 8.18
N GLU A 217 13.42 -6.35 7.33
CA GLU A 217 13.64 -6.13 5.91
C GLU A 217 14.29 -4.76 5.68
N GLN A 218 13.85 -3.75 6.42
CA GLN A 218 14.48 -2.43 6.42
C GLN A 218 15.94 -2.53 6.87
N VAL A 219 16.18 -3.17 8.02
CA VAL A 219 17.53 -3.39 8.56
C VAL A 219 18.38 -4.23 7.61
N SER A 220 17.83 -5.31 7.03
CA SER A 220 18.55 -6.13 6.04
C SER A 220 18.95 -5.32 4.81
N SER A 221 18.06 -4.44 4.34
CA SER A 221 18.32 -3.58 3.18
C SER A 221 19.45 -2.59 3.45
N VAL A 222 19.52 -2.00 4.64
CA VAL A 222 20.58 -1.06 5.00
C VAL A 222 21.91 -1.78 5.20
N LEU A 223 21.89 -2.95 5.85
CA LEU A 223 23.10 -3.73 6.13
C LEU A 223 23.63 -4.50 4.91
N GLY A 224 22.83 -4.67 3.85
CA GLY A 224 23.22 -5.44 2.67
C GLY A 224 23.32 -6.95 2.90
N PHE A 225 22.69 -7.48 3.96
CA PHE A 225 22.63 -8.91 4.23
C PHE A 225 21.38 -9.30 5.02
N ASN A 226 21.01 -10.59 4.95
CA ASN A 226 19.79 -11.09 5.61
C ASN A 226 19.90 -11.04 7.15
N VAL A 227 18.91 -10.37 7.75
CA VAL A 227 18.63 -10.28 9.18
C VAL A 227 17.30 -10.97 9.48
N THR A 228 17.25 -11.74 10.56
CA THR A 228 16.04 -12.42 11.01
C THR A 228 15.23 -11.52 11.95
N SER A 229 13.92 -11.69 11.96
CA SER A 229 13.02 -10.95 12.86
C SER A 229 13.34 -11.15 14.34
N LEU A 230 13.84 -12.33 14.72
CA LEU A 230 14.18 -12.67 16.11
C LEU A 230 15.22 -11.72 16.73
N HIS A 231 16.17 -11.26 15.92
CA HIS A 231 17.35 -10.52 16.39
C HIS A 231 17.39 -9.09 15.85
N VAL A 232 16.36 -8.64 15.16
CA VAL A 232 16.36 -7.35 14.46
C VAL A 232 16.65 -6.18 15.39
N ARG A 233 16.15 -6.23 16.63
CA ARG A 233 16.36 -5.17 17.63
C ARG A 233 17.83 -5.03 18.03
N ASP A 234 18.57 -6.13 18.09
CA ASP A 234 20.00 -6.10 18.36
C ASP A 234 20.75 -5.39 17.21
N TYR A 235 20.40 -5.70 15.95
CA TYR A 235 20.98 -5.04 14.78
C TYR A 235 20.65 -3.54 14.75
N GLU A 236 19.38 -3.18 14.94
CA GLU A 236 18.92 -1.79 14.97
C GLU A 236 19.61 -0.99 16.09
N TYR A 237 19.80 -1.60 17.26
CA TYR A 237 20.53 -0.97 18.36
C TYR A 237 21.95 -0.59 17.95
N PHE A 238 22.70 -1.53 17.37
CA PHE A 238 24.09 -1.29 16.95
C PHE A 238 24.19 -0.25 15.84
N MET A 239 23.22 -0.21 14.92
CA MET A 239 23.17 0.81 13.87
C MET A 239 22.96 2.22 14.43
N ASN A 240 22.17 2.36 15.49
CA ASN A 240 21.82 3.67 16.06
C ASN A 240 22.78 4.14 17.15
N ASN A 241 23.36 3.22 17.92
CA ASN A 241 24.11 3.53 19.15
C ASN A 241 25.58 3.07 19.12
N GLY A 242 26.01 2.33 18.10
CA GLY A 242 27.35 1.77 18.04
C GLY A 242 27.61 0.73 19.13
N ALA A 243 28.89 0.55 19.48
CA ALA A 243 29.40 -0.60 20.23
C ALA A 243 30.01 -0.27 21.60
N ASP A 244 29.77 0.94 22.11
CA ASP A 244 30.48 1.52 23.26
C ASP A 244 30.08 0.92 24.60
N LYS A 245 28.82 0.51 24.73
CA LYS A 245 28.31 -0.14 25.94
C LYS A 245 28.73 -1.60 26.01
N THR A 246 28.81 -2.12 27.23
CA THR A 246 29.04 -3.55 27.46
C THR A 246 27.83 -4.36 26.98
N ASN A 247 28.05 -5.60 26.56
CA ASN A 247 26.96 -6.46 26.07
C ASN A 247 25.83 -6.63 27.11
N LEU A 248 26.16 -6.58 28.40
CA LEU A 248 25.18 -6.69 29.48
C LEU A 248 24.35 -5.41 29.64
N GLU A 249 24.93 -4.23 29.44
CA GLU A 249 24.20 -2.96 29.43
C GLU A 249 23.25 -2.90 28.23
N ILE A 250 23.72 -3.30 27.05
CA ILE A 250 22.88 -3.40 25.84
C ILE A 250 21.71 -4.35 26.08
N ALA A 251 21.96 -5.53 26.68
CA ALA A 251 20.91 -6.47 27.02
C ALA A 251 19.87 -5.92 28.00
N LYS A 252 20.32 -5.14 29.00
CA LYS A 252 19.41 -4.50 29.96
C LYS A 252 18.52 -3.44 29.31
N GLU A 253 19.03 -2.72 28.31
CA GLU A 253 18.27 -1.70 27.59
C GLU A 253 17.27 -2.33 26.62
N LEU A 254 17.69 -3.35 25.87
CA LEU A 254 16.83 -4.01 24.89
C LEU A 254 15.80 -4.96 25.51
N PHE A 255 16.17 -5.63 26.60
CA PHE A 255 15.40 -6.70 27.22
C PHE A 255 15.37 -6.56 28.76
N PRO A 256 14.76 -5.49 29.30
CA PRO A 256 14.84 -5.16 30.72
C PRO A 256 14.24 -6.25 31.63
N GLU A 257 13.13 -6.87 31.23
CA GLU A 257 12.49 -7.94 32.01
C GLU A 257 13.34 -9.20 32.10
N GLU A 258 13.95 -9.60 30.99
CA GLU A 258 14.80 -10.79 30.90
C GLU A 258 16.12 -10.57 31.67
N ALA A 259 16.66 -9.35 31.59
CA ALA A 259 17.81 -8.94 32.37
C ALA A 259 17.54 -8.95 33.88
N GLY A 260 16.33 -8.55 34.31
CA GLY A 260 15.91 -8.63 35.70
C GLY A 260 15.85 -10.07 36.23
N LYS A 261 15.48 -11.03 35.39
CA LYS A 261 15.42 -12.47 35.73
C LYS A 261 16.80 -13.15 35.70
N ALA A 262 17.76 -12.60 34.96
CA ALA A 262 19.10 -13.17 34.80
C ALA A 262 20.02 -12.86 36.00
N THR A 263 19.78 -13.49 37.15
CA THR A 263 20.54 -13.26 38.40
C THR A 263 21.90 -13.96 38.41
N THR A 264 22.02 -15.13 37.77
CA THR A 264 23.27 -15.93 37.73
C THR A 264 24.18 -15.54 36.56
N ASN A 265 25.49 -15.81 36.69
CA ASN A 265 26.45 -15.57 35.60
C ASN A 265 26.12 -16.39 34.33
N ALA A 266 25.60 -17.61 34.49
CA ALA A 266 25.18 -18.45 33.37
C ALA A 266 23.98 -17.83 32.63
N ALA A 267 22.97 -17.34 33.36
CA ALA A 267 21.81 -16.67 32.76
C ALA A 267 22.21 -15.38 32.03
N LYS A 268 23.08 -14.56 32.63
CA LYS A 268 23.62 -13.34 31.97
C LYS A 268 24.37 -13.67 30.68
N LYS A 269 25.11 -14.78 30.66
CA LYS A 269 25.83 -15.24 29.46
C LYS A 269 24.89 -15.69 28.35
N LEU A 270 23.79 -16.37 28.69
CA LEU A 270 22.76 -16.75 27.72
C LEU A 270 22.07 -15.52 27.13
N LEU A 271 21.66 -14.56 27.97
CA LEU A 271 21.01 -13.32 27.56
C LEU A 271 21.89 -12.49 26.59
N THR A 272 23.20 -12.42 26.86
CA THR A 272 24.14 -11.64 26.05
C THR A 272 24.68 -12.39 24.82
N ALA A 273 24.42 -13.69 24.68
CA ALA A 273 24.96 -14.50 23.59
C ALA A 273 24.49 -14.07 22.18
N PRO A 274 23.23 -13.65 21.96
CA PRO A 274 22.79 -13.09 20.67
C PRO A 274 23.55 -11.80 20.33
N ILE A 275 23.62 -10.87 21.29
CA ILE A 275 24.31 -9.57 21.14
C ILE A 275 25.78 -9.79 20.76
N VAL A 276 26.49 -10.70 21.42
CA VAL A 276 27.89 -11.05 21.10
C VAL A 276 28.03 -11.55 19.66
N ARG A 277 27.16 -12.49 19.26
CA ARG A 277 27.20 -13.08 17.90
C ARG A 277 26.94 -12.02 16.83
N ILE A 278 25.97 -11.14 17.07
CA ILE A 278 25.58 -10.08 16.13
C ILE A 278 26.65 -9.01 16.03
N LYS A 279 27.20 -8.57 17.17
CA LYS A 279 28.34 -7.65 17.21
C LYS A 279 29.52 -8.20 16.41
N LYS A 280 29.88 -9.48 16.61
CA LYS A 280 30.95 -10.13 15.84
C LYS A 280 30.66 -10.13 14.35
N ARG A 281 29.43 -10.51 13.94
CA ARG A 281 29.02 -10.52 12.53
C ARG A 281 29.06 -9.11 11.91
N LEU A 282 28.67 -8.08 12.65
CA LEU A 282 28.70 -6.69 12.17
C LEU A 282 30.14 -6.18 11.98
N ILE A 283 31.06 -6.57 12.87
CA ILE A 283 32.50 -6.27 12.71
C ILE A 283 33.06 -7.00 11.48
N GLU A 284 32.77 -8.30 11.31
CA GLU A 284 33.20 -9.09 10.14
C GLU A 284 32.68 -8.51 8.81
N LYS A 285 31.51 -7.84 8.85
CA LYS A 285 30.91 -7.16 7.70
C LYS A 285 31.38 -5.72 7.52
N GLY A 286 32.25 -5.22 8.39
CA GLY A 286 32.78 -3.85 8.34
C GLY A 286 31.75 -2.77 8.70
N VAL A 287 30.64 -3.15 9.34
CA VAL A 287 29.58 -2.21 9.76
C VAL A 287 29.92 -1.57 11.11
N LEU A 288 30.57 -2.32 12.00
CA LEU A 288 31.09 -1.82 13.27
C LEU A 288 32.60 -1.88 13.27
N GLU A 289 33.23 -0.90 13.90
CA GLU A 289 34.67 -0.93 14.15
C GLU A 289 35.01 -1.98 15.22
N GLU A 290 36.13 -2.66 15.00
CA GLU A 290 36.66 -3.59 15.96
C GLU A 290 37.18 -2.84 17.18
N SER A 291 36.78 -3.28 18.39
CA SER A 291 37.25 -2.60 19.61
C SER A 291 38.78 -2.69 19.73
N PRO A 292 39.46 -1.64 20.24
CA PRO A 292 40.92 -1.68 20.42
C PRO A 292 41.39 -2.89 21.22
N LEU A 293 40.60 -3.34 22.21
CA LEU A 293 40.91 -4.52 23.01
C LEU A 293 40.88 -5.81 22.20
N GLN A 294 39.98 -5.94 21.22
CA GLN A 294 39.94 -7.09 20.33
C GLN A 294 41.08 -7.03 19.32
N LYS A 295 41.29 -5.87 18.71
CA LYS A 295 42.32 -5.64 17.71
C LYS A 295 43.74 -5.91 18.24
N TYR A 296 44.03 -5.45 19.46
CA TYR A 296 45.36 -5.55 20.06
C TYR A 296 45.47 -6.65 21.13
N ARG A 297 44.49 -7.56 21.21
CA ARG A 297 44.40 -8.56 22.29
C ARG A 297 45.68 -9.39 22.42
N GLU A 298 46.18 -9.93 21.31
CA GLU A 298 47.35 -10.81 21.30
C GLU A 298 48.62 -10.06 21.70
N GLN A 299 48.79 -8.84 21.19
CA GLN A 299 49.92 -7.97 21.51
C GLN A 299 49.92 -7.59 23.01
N VAL A 300 48.74 -7.29 23.57
CA VAL A 300 48.59 -7.03 25.01
C VAL A 300 48.89 -8.29 25.83
N LEU A 301 48.45 -9.48 25.39
CA LEU A 301 48.74 -10.74 26.08
C LEU A 301 50.24 -11.05 26.08
N GLU A 302 50.92 -10.87 24.96
CA GLU A 302 52.38 -11.06 24.83
C GLU A 302 53.15 -10.13 25.77
N LEU A 303 52.76 -8.85 25.83
CA LEU A 303 53.36 -7.88 26.77
C LEU A 303 53.09 -8.23 28.23
N LEU A 304 51.91 -8.78 28.54
CA LEU A 304 51.56 -9.23 29.88
C LEU A 304 52.31 -10.51 30.29
N GLU A 305 52.59 -11.42 29.36
CA GLU A 305 53.37 -12.64 29.60
C GLU A 305 54.85 -12.35 29.80
N ASN A 306 55.40 -11.38 29.05
CA ASN A 306 56.81 -10.96 29.10
C ASN A 306 57.09 -9.81 30.10
N LYS A 307 56.22 -9.62 31.09
CA LYS A 307 56.32 -8.53 32.05
C LYS A 307 57.63 -8.47 32.85
N GLU A 308 58.22 -9.63 33.10
CA GLU A 308 59.52 -9.74 33.79
C GLU A 308 60.66 -9.17 32.96
N VAL A 309 60.51 -9.15 31.63
CA VAL A 309 61.53 -8.65 30.69
C VAL A 309 61.27 -7.19 30.31
N ASN A 310 60.01 -6.83 30.04
CA ASN A 310 59.68 -5.49 29.54
C ASN A 310 59.44 -4.44 30.63
N GLN A 311 59.24 -4.84 31.90
CA GLN A 311 58.99 -3.97 33.07
C GLN A 311 57.82 -2.98 32.90
N LEU A 312 56.93 -3.19 31.93
CA LEU A 312 55.82 -2.28 31.67
C LEU A 312 54.71 -2.48 32.70
N THR A 313 54.19 -1.36 33.21
CA THR A 313 53.01 -1.38 34.08
C THR A 313 51.74 -1.62 33.27
N ASN A 314 50.69 -2.15 33.91
CA ASN A 314 49.37 -2.33 33.25
C ASN A 314 48.79 -1.01 32.74
N GLN A 315 49.12 0.12 33.38
CA GLN A 315 48.72 1.45 32.94
C GLN A 315 49.40 1.83 31.63
N GLN A 316 50.72 1.64 31.53
CA GLN A 316 51.48 1.92 30.32
C GLN A 316 51.04 1.04 29.14
N ILE A 317 50.81 -0.26 29.38
CA ILE A 317 50.24 -1.16 28.37
C ILE A 317 48.86 -0.67 27.92
N ALA A 318 48.02 -0.20 28.84
CA ALA A 318 46.70 0.32 28.49
C ALA A 318 46.79 1.58 27.61
N GLU A 319 47.70 2.51 27.95
CA GLU A 319 47.92 3.75 27.19
C GLU A 319 48.44 3.47 25.77
N MET A 320 49.34 2.50 25.59
CA MET A 320 49.90 2.13 24.27
C MET A 320 48.83 1.69 23.25
N PHE A 321 47.72 1.11 23.71
CA PHE A 321 46.68 0.56 22.83
C PHE A 321 45.34 1.29 22.95
N GLY A 322 45.29 2.44 23.65
CA GLY A 322 44.06 3.20 23.87
C GLY A 322 43.01 2.43 24.68
N LEU A 323 43.46 1.62 25.65
CA LEU A 323 42.61 0.79 26.51
C LEU A 323 42.40 1.44 27.89
N LYS A 324 41.36 0.99 28.60
CA LYS A 324 41.23 1.28 30.03
C LYS A 324 42.11 0.33 30.84
N LYS A 325 42.77 0.84 31.88
CA LYS A 325 43.60 0.05 32.81
C LYS A 325 42.90 -1.22 33.31
N GLU A 326 41.62 -1.09 33.66
CA GLU A 326 40.79 -2.18 34.17
C GLU A 326 40.67 -3.35 33.18
N GLN A 327 40.70 -3.07 31.87
CA GLN A 327 40.66 -4.10 30.82
C GLN A 327 41.96 -4.91 30.82
N VAL A 328 43.09 -4.24 30.97
CA VAL A 328 44.43 -4.88 31.05
C VAL A 328 44.59 -5.64 32.38
N ASP A 329 44.12 -5.07 33.50
CA ASP A 329 44.12 -5.72 34.81
C ASP A 329 43.33 -7.04 34.80
N ASN A 330 42.15 -7.04 34.16
CA ASN A 330 41.33 -8.24 34.03
C ASN A 330 42.01 -9.33 33.18
N LEU A 331 42.66 -8.96 32.07
CA LEU A 331 43.44 -9.90 31.24
C LEU A 331 44.62 -10.50 32.03
N SER A 332 45.34 -9.66 32.78
CA SER A 332 46.44 -10.10 33.63
C SER A 332 45.97 -11.10 34.68
N ARG A 333 44.83 -10.85 35.35
CA ARG A 333 44.24 -11.80 36.32
C ARG A 333 43.85 -13.12 35.67
N THR A 334 43.32 -13.10 34.44
CA THR A 334 42.93 -14.33 33.74
C THR A 334 44.13 -15.18 33.34
N LEU A 335 45.25 -14.55 32.95
CA LEU A 335 46.53 -15.23 32.70
C LEU A 335 47.07 -15.88 33.98
N ILE A 336 47.05 -15.16 35.10
CA ILE A 336 47.49 -15.69 36.40
C ILE A 336 46.62 -16.88 36.84
N SER A 337 45.30 -16.79 36.68
CA SER A 337 44.39 -17.90 37.02
C SER A 337 44.61 -19.12 36.13
N LYS A 338 44.92 -18.92 34.84
CA LYS A 338 45.28 -20.03 33.94
C LYS A 338 46.60 -20.68 34.35
N LYS A 339 47.64 -19.91 34.65
CA LYS A 339 48.92 -20.44 35.16
C LYS A 339 48.74 -21.25 36.45
N LYS A 340 47.87 -20.82 37.38
CA LYS A 340 47.59 -21.55 38.63
C LYS A 340 46.76 -22.83 38.46
N GLY A 341 45.98 -22.95 37.38
CA GLY A 341 45.18 -24.15 37.09
C GLY A 341 45.88 -25.18 36.19
N SER A 342 47.10 -24.89 35.74
CA SER A 342 47.94 -25.77 34.90
C SER A 342 49.12 -26.39 35.67
N VAL A 343 49.05 -26.40 37.01
CA VAL A 343 50.00 -27.08 37.90
C VAL A 343 49.38 -28.36 38.41
#